data_AF-A0A965EQ26-F1
#
_entry.id   AF-A0A965EQ26-F1
#
_cell.length_a   1.000
_cell.length_b   1.000
_cell.length_c   1.000
_cell.angle_alpha   90.00
_cell.angle_beta   90.00
_cell.angle_gamma   90.00
#
_symmetry.space_group_name_H-M   'P 1'
#
loop_
_entity.id
_entity.type
_entity.pdbx_description
1 polymer ?
#
loop_
_entity_poly.entity_id
_entity_poly.type
_entity_poly.pdbx_seq_one_letter_code
_entity_poly.pdbx_strand_id
1 'polypeptide(L)'
;DTLMMTGEAAYRPALEGLIGFLRDRGIDAPVFVCRASYHLGRTSSAVRQAQQGIVDQERNIFAGPDTDALGAELRHDDFHLDARGQDLFADMLVDSFAAASPAMKASAAG
;
A
#
# COMPACT_ATOMS: atom_id res chain seq x y z
N ASP A 1 10.10 -7.80 -3.29
CA ASP A 1 8.76 -8.37 -3.09
C ASP A 1 8.87 -9.82 -2.60
N THR A 2 7.75 -10.53 -2.46
CA THR A 2 7.68 -11.94 -2.04
C THR A 2 8.29 -12.92 -3.05
N LEU A 3 8.26 -12.59 -4.34
CA LEU A 3 8.87 -13.41 -5.40
C LEU A 3 10.41 -13.38 -5.29
N MET A 4 10.97 -12.19 -5.07
CA MET A 4 12.42 -11.95 -4.96
C MET A 4 12.96 -12.09 -3.53
N MET A 5 12.11 -12.50 -2.57
CA MET A 5 12.46 -12.61 -1.14
C MET A 5 13.10 -11.34 -0.58
N THR A 6 12.67 -10.16 -1.04
CA THR A 6 13.24 -8.89 -0.59
C THR A 6 12.97 -8.69 0.89
N GLY A 7 14.03 -8.53 1.67
CA GLY A 7 13.94 -8.24 3.10
C GLY A 7 13.48 -6.81 3.39
N GLU A 8 13.02 -6.58 4.62
CA GLU A 8 12.57 -5.26 5.09
C GLU A 8 13.64 -4.17 4.87
N ALA A 9 14.89 -4.48 5.21
CA ALA A 9 16.04 -3.56 5.12
C ALA A 9 16.31 -3.04 3.70
N ALA A 10 15.83 -3.73 2.66
CA ALA A 10 15.91 -3.27 1.28
C ALA A 10 14.58 -2.65 0.80
N TYR A 11 13.44 -3.22 1.20
CA TYR A 11 12.13 -2.76 0.73
C TYR A 11 11.75 -1.39 1.30
N ARG A 12 11.96 -1.19 2.61
CA ARG A 12 11.63 0.07 3.29
C ARG A 12 12.32 1.28 2.67
N PRO A 13 13.67 1.34 2.55
CA PRO A 13 14.32 2.50 1.96
C PRO A 13 13.95 2.71 0.48
N ALA A 14 13.65 1.64 -0.26
CA ALA A 14 13.18 1.78 -1.65
C ALA A 14 11.81 2.46 -1.73
N LEU A 15 10.85 2.07 -0.86
CA LEU A 15 9.54 2.71 -0.80
C LEU A 15 9.61 4.14 -0.25
N GLU A 16 10.44 4.39 0.77
CA GLU A 16 10.71 5.75 1.27
C GLU A 16 11.34 6.63 0.18
N GLY A 17 12.27 6.08 -0.61
CA GLY A 17 12.89 6.77 -1.73
C GLY A 17 11.89 7.13 -2.84
N LEU A 18 10.95 6.24 -3.15
CA LEU A 18 9.86 6.54 -4.08
C LEU A 18 8.99 7.70 -3.59
N ILE A 19 8.58 7.67 -2.33
CA ILE A 19 7.75 8.74 -1.74
C ILE A 19 8.55 10.05 -1.71
N GLY A 20 9.81 10.01 -1.29
CA GLY A 20 10.71 11.18 -1.29
C GLY A 20 10.84 11.79 -2.69
N PHE A 21 11.04 10.96 -3.71
CA PHE A 21 11.11 11.40 -5.11
C PHE A 21 9.84 12.15 -5.58
N LEU A 22 8.65 11.75 -5.11
CA LEU A 22 7.40 12.45 -5.39
C LEU A 22 7.33 13.79 -4.65
N ARG A 23 7.70 13.81 -3.36
CA ARG A 23 7.73 15.05 -2.55
C ARG A 23 8.72 16.07 -3.09
N ASP A 24 9.89 15.64 -3.56
CA ASP A 24 10.91 16.50 -4.19
C ASP A 24 10.39 17.19 -5.47
N ARG A 25 9.29 16.71 -6.04
CA ARG A 25 8.61 17.28 -7.21
C ARG A 25 7.38 18.12 -6.84
N GLY A 26 7.20 18.42 -5.56
CA GLY A 26 6.05 19.19 -5.06
C GLY A 26 4.73 18.44 -5.06
N ILE A 27 4.76 17.11 -5.22
CA ILE A 27 3.55 16.30 -5.11
C ILE A 27 3.31 16.04 -3.63
N ASP A 28 2.45 16.83 -2.99
CA ASP A 28 2.10 16.69 -1.56
C ASP A 28 0.83 15.88 -1.31
N ALA A 29 0.25 15.31 -2.36
CA ALA A 29 -0.94 14.48 -2.27
C ALA A 29 -0.79 13.33 -1.26
N PRO A 30 -1.86 12.95 -0.54
CA PRO A 30 -1.85 11.81 0.38
C PRO A 30 -1.38 10.53 -0.30
N VAL A 31 -0.48 9.79 0.36
CA VAL A 31 -0.01 8.47 -0.11
C VAL A 31 -0.67 7.40 0.74
N PHE A 32 -1.34 6.44 0.11
CA PHE A 32 -1.90 5.27 0.79
C PHE A 32 -1.03 4.05 0.52
N VAL A 33 -0.42 3.50 1.56
CA VAL A 33 0.44 2.32 1.46
C VAL A 33 -0.39 1.08 1.74
N CYS A 34 -0.74 0.36 0.69
CA CYS A 34 -1.45 -0.91 0.81
C CYS A 34 -0.51 -2.01 1.33
N ARG A 35 -1.04 -2.93 2.15
CA ARG A 35 -0.34 -4.19 2.44
C ARG A 35 -0.59 -5.16 1.30
N ALA A 36 0.43 -5.35 0.47
CA ALA A 36 0.35 -6.12 -0.77
C ALA A 36 1.66 -6.89 -0.96
N SER A 37 1.68 -8.13 -0.50
CA SER A 37 2.79 -9.07 -0.55
C SER A 37 2.34 -10.50 -0.92
N TYR A 38 1.05 -10.73 -1.16
CA TYR A 38 0.55 -12.04 -1.52
C TYR A 38 1.16 -12.58 -2.81
N HIS A 39 1.60 -13.83 -2.79
CA HIS A 39 2.13 -14.56 -3.93
C HIS A 39 1.88 -16.06 -3.77
N LEU A 40 0.93 -16.61 -4.52
CA LEU A 40 0.63 -18.05 -4.60
C LEU A 40 0.46 -18.69 -3.21
N GLY A 41 -0.53 -18.21 -2.45
CA GLY A 41 -0.80 -18.68 -1.08
C GLY A 41 0.18 -18.21 0.01
N ARG A 42 1.17 -17.38 -0.32
CA ARG A 42 2.19 -16.91 0.64
C ARG A 42 2.19 -15.40 0.75
N THR A 43 2.59 -14.88 1.91
CA THR A 43 2.83 -13.45 2.15
C THR A 43 4.25 -13.25 2.67
N SER A 44 4.76 -12.01 2.59
CA SER A 44 6.07 -11.67 3.14
C SER A 44 5.93 -10.79 4.37
N SER A 45 6.28 -11.32 5.54
CA SER A 45 6.29 -10.55 6.79
C SER A 45 7.21 -9.34 6.71
N ALA A 46 8.37 -9.47 6.05
CA ALA A 46 9.33 -8.39 5.88
C ALA A 46 8.76 -7.24 5.02
N VAL A 47 8.10 -7.56 3.90
CA VAL A 47 7.46 -6.55 3.04
C VAL A 47 6.29 -5.90 3.77
N ARG A 48 5.44 -6.68 4.45
CA ARG A 48 4.31 -6.16 5.24
C ARG A 48 4.77 -5.23 6.36
N GLN A 49 5.86 -5.57 7.05
CA GLN A 49 6.47 -4.72 8.09
C GLN A 49 7.02 -3.42 7.50
N ALA A 50 7.71 -3.47 6.36
CA ALA A 50 8.18 -2.27 5.68
C ALA A 50 7.01 -1.34 5.27
N GLN A 51 5.97 -1.91 4.65
CA GLN A 51 4.77 -1.16 4.22
C GLN A 51 4.06 -0.51 5.41
N GLN A 52 3.86 -1.26 6.49
CA GLN A 52 3.22 -0.75 7.71
C GLN A 52 4.08 0.31 8.41
N GLY A 53 5.39 0.13 8.43
CA GLY A 53 6.31 0.97 9.18
C GLY A 53 6.63 2.32 8.54
N ILE A 54 6.17 2.57 7.32
CA ILE A 54 6.31 3.86 6.61
C ILE A 54 5.08 4.77 6.82
N VAL A 55 3.97 4.22 7.31
CA VAL A 55 2.76 4.99 7.61
C VAL A 55 3.08 6.07 8.64
N ASP A 56 2.82 7.32 8.26
CA ASP A 56 3.11 8.51 9.04
C ASP A 56 2.16 9.63 8.58
N GLN A 57 1.14 9.90 9.40
CA GLN A 57 0.11 10.88 9.10
C GLN A 57 0.66 12.31 9.08
N GLU A 58 1.73 12.60 9.83
CA GLU A 58 2.35 13.93 9.81
C GLU A 58 2.98 14.22 8.45
N ARG A 59 3.45 13.17 7.76
CA ARG A 59 4.02 13.20 6.40
C ARG A 59 2.99 12.95 5.29
N ASN A 60 1.69 12.94 5.61
CA ASN A 60 0.60 12.66 4.66
C ASN A 60 0.70 11.24 4.04
N ILE A 61 1.16 10.27 4.83
CA ILE A 61 1.28 8.85 4.46
C ILE A 61 0.35 8.03 5.34
N PHE A 62 -0.62 7.34 4.74
CA PHE A 62 -1.68 6.62 5.43
C PHE A 62 -1.61 5.13 5.12
N ALA A 63 -2.17 4.32 6.02
CA ALA A 63 -2.42 2.92 5.76
C ALA A 63 -3.50 2.80 4.67
N GLY A 64 -3.22 2.03 3.62
CA GLY A 64 -4.20 1.59 2.64
C GLY A 64 -4.74 0.19 2.97
N PRO A 65 -5.55 -0.39 2.06
CA PRO A 65 -6.09 -1.74 2.21
C PRO A 65 -5.02 -2.82 2.40
N ASP A 66 -5.42 -3.91 3.09
CA ASP A 66 -4.64 -5.14 3.15
C ASP A 66 -5.16 -6.13 2.10
N THR A 67 -4.58 -6.10 0.91
CA THR A 67 -4.98 -7.01 -0.16
C THR A 67 -4.46 -8.43 0.06
N ASP A 68 -3.55 -8.66 1.00
CA ASP A 68 -3.12 -10.01 1.38
C ASP A 68 -4.22 -10.76 2.15
N ALA A 69 -5.18 -10.04 2.73
CA ALA A 69 -6.37 -10.64 3.34
C ALA A 69 -7.37 -11.13 2.29
N LEU A 70 -7.22 -10.70 1.02
CA LEU A 70 -7.97 -11.25 -0.10
C LEU A 70 -7.29 -12.54 -0.53
N GLY A 71 -7.93 -13.67 -0.18
CA GLY A 71 -7.42 -15.01 -0.40
C GLY A 71 -7.35 -15.42 -1.87
N ALA A 72 -7.02 -16.69 -2.09
CA ALA A 72 -6.87 -17.27 -3.42
C ALA A 72 -8.19 -17.23 -4.22
N GLU A 73 -9.33 -17.28 -3.54
CA GLU A 73 -10.69 -17.29 -4.10
C GLU A 73 -11.12 -15.98 -4.76
N LEU A 74 -10.33 -14.91 -4.59
CA LEU A 74 -10.52 -13.60 -5.22
C LEU A 74 -9.41 -13.31 -6.23
N ARG A 75 -8.71 -14.35 -6.70
CA ARG A 75 -7.58 -14.26 -7.63
C ARG A 75 -7.75 -15.21 -8.80
N HIS A 76 -7.33 -14.76 -9.98
CA HIS A 76 -7.45 -15.54 -11.23
C HIS A 76 -6.46 -16.72 -11.28
N ASP A 77 -5.23 -16.49 -10.84
CA ASP A 77 -4.09 -17.42 -10.94
C ASP A 77 -3.37 -17.61 -9.61
N ASP A 78 -4.08 -17.41 -8.50
CA ASP A 78 -3.52 -17.38 -7.14
C ASP A 78 -2.47 -16.26 -6.95
N PHE A 79 -2.47 -15.24 -7.82
CA PHE A 79 -1.61 -14.08 -7.69
C PHE A 79 -2.32 -12.77 -8.00
N HIS A 80 -2.92 -12.63 -9.18
CA HIS A 80 -3.62 -11.41 -9.60
C HIS A 80 -5.07 -11.43 -9.15
N LEU A 81 -5.58 -10.31 -8.61
CA LEU A 81 -6.99 -10.18 -8.26
C LEU A 81 -7.89 -10.39 -9.49
N ASP A 82 -8.93 -11.22 -9.33
CA ASP A 82 -9.98 -11.36 -10.34
C ASP A 82 -10.93 -10.15 -10.30
N ALA A 83 -11.98 -10.16 -11.14
CA ALA A 83 -12.94 -9.06 -11.18
C ALA A 83 -13.60 -8.78 -9.82
N ARG A 84 -13.97 -9.82 -9.08
CA ARG A 84 -14.60 -9.68 -7.75
C ARG A 84 -13.60 -9.17 -6.72
N GLY A 85 -12.36 -9.63 -6.79
CA GLY A 85 -11.26 -9.15 -5.95
C GLY A 85 -10.92 -7.68 -6.21
N GLN A 86 -10.99 -7.23 -7.46
CA GLN A 86 -10.81 -5.83 -7.84
C GLN A 86 -11.95 -4.94 -7.32
N ASP A 87 -13.21 -5.37 -7.45
CA ASP A 87 -14.37 -4.65 -6.91
C ASP A 87 -14.23 -4.48 -5.39
N LEU A 88 -13.91 -5.57 -4.67
CA LEU A 88 -13.73 -5.51 -3.22
C LEU A 88 -12.53 -4.64 -2.82
N PHE A 89 -11.42 -4.69 -3.58
CA PHE A 89 -10.29 -3.81 -3.34
C PHE A 89 -10.66 -2.33 -3.53
N ALA A 90 -11.50 -2.00 -4.52
CA ALA A 90 -12.00 -0.65 -4.72
C ALA A 90 -12.85 -0.17 -3.53
N ASP A 91 -13.74 -1.03 -3.00
CA ASP A 91 -14.51 -0.70 -1.79
C ASP A 91 -13.61 -0.47 -0.58
N MET A 92 -12.60 -1.32 -0.37
CA MET A 92 -11.63 -1.14 0.72
C MET A 92 -10.82 0.16 0.58
N LEU A 93 -10.51 0.60 -0.65
CA LEU A 93 -9.86 1.88 -0.90
C LEU A 93 -10.76 3.05 -0.49
N VAL A 94 -12.04 3.00 -0.83
CA VAL A 94 -13.03 4.01 -0.40
C VAL A 94 -13.09 4.08 1.13
N ASP A 95 -13.13 2.94 1.82
CA ASP A 95 -13.11 2.88 3.28
C ASP A 95 -11.84 3.50 3.87
N SER A 96 -10.68 3.21 3.26
CA SER A 96 -9.39 3.77 3.68
C SER A 96 -9.35 5.30 3.51
N PHE A 97 -9.92 5.82 2.42
CA PHE A 97 -10.03 7.26 2.18
C PHE A 97 -10.96 7.91 3.18
N ALA A 98 -12.13 7.30 3.44
CA ALA A 98 -13.08 7.81 4.43
C ALA A 98 -12.46 7.87 5.84
N ALA A 99 -11.71 6.83 6.23
CA ALA A 99 -11.04 6.77 7.52
C ALA A 99 -9.90 7.80 7.65
N ALA A 100 -9.15 8.06 6.58
CA ALA A 100 -8.03 9.00 6.58
C ALA A 100 -8.45 10.47 6.40
N SER A 101 -9.61 10.74 5.78
CA SER A 101 -10.11 12.07 5.44
C SER A 101 -9.98 13.12 6.56
N PRO A 102 -10.28 12.84 7.84
CA PRO A 102 -10.13 13.82 8.92
C PRO A 102 -8.68 14.26 9.19
N ALA A 103 -7.70 13.44 8.82
CA ALA A 103 -6.26 13.67 9.05
C ALA A 103 -5.50 14.06 7.77
N MET A 104 -6.13 13.97 6.60
CA MET A 104 -5.51 14.30 5.32
C MET A 104 -5.22 15.80 5.23
N LYS A 105 -3.96 16.14 4.93
CA LYS A 105 -3.58 17.51 4.60
C LYS A 105 -3.87 17.73 3.11
N ALA A 106 -4.56 18.84 2.81
CA ALA A 106 -4.78 19.25 1.42
C ALA A 106 -3.41 19.43 0.73
N SER A 107 -3.31 19.01 -0.53
CA SER A 107 -2.15 19.37 -1.34
C SER A 107 -2.09 20.89 -1.38
N ALA A 108 -0.92 21.47 -1.13
CA ALA A 108 -0.69 22.85 -1.54
C ALA A 108 -0.94 22.87 -3.04
N ALA A 109 -1.94 23.62 -3.49
CA ALA A 109 -2.08 23.92 -4.90
C ALA A 109 -0.83 24.74 -5.28
N GLY A 110 0.04 24.14 -6.10
CA GLY A 110 1.18 24.83 -6.68
C GLY A 110 0.74 25.96 -7.61
#